data_AF-A0AAX2RLN0-F1
#
_entry.id   AF-A0AAX2RLN0-F1
#
_cell.length_a   1.000
_cell.length_b   1.000
_cell.length_c   1.000
_cell.angle_alpha   90.00
_cell.angle_beta   90.00
_cell.angle_gamma   90.00
#
_symmetry.space_group_name_H-M   'P 1'
#
loop_
_entity.id
_entity.type
_entity.pdbx_description
1 polymer ?
#
loop_
_entity_poly.entity_id
_entity_poly.type
_entity_poly.pdbx_seq_one_letter_code
_entity_poly.pdbx_strand_id
1 'polypeptide(L)'
;MTIDESNQIEELLDEWYAWQAGYTPGLGYGRVDPTCRGFSESDRAVTATERAEEADRKATKRRAEQVDVCVDALTWQERSAIQRHMKAKRIGAMSEACGANVWSNPRGLDLSDAHASYQAAKAALYPSVKARGLLKEPCPA
;
A
#
# COMPACT_ATOMS: atom_id res chain seq x y z
N MET A 1 21.22 1.11 -0.92
CA MET A 1 20.08 0.43 -0.25
C MET A 1 20.57 -0.94 0.17
N THR A 2 20.47 -1.26 1.46
CA THR A 2 20.76 -2.61 1.96
C THR A 2 19.62 -3.56 1.60
N ILE A 3 19.84 -4.88 1.73
CA ILE A 3 18.78 -5.87 1.49
C ILE A 3 17.63 -5.66 2.49
N ASP A 4 17.95 -5.32 3.74
CA ASP A 4 16.96 -5.04 4.77
C ASP A 4 16.11 -3.80 4.42
N GLU A 5 16.74 -2.67 4.08
CA GLU A 5 16.03 -1.45 3.65
C GLU A 5 15.15 -1.72 2.42
N SER A 6 15.63 -2.56 1.50
CA SER A 6 14.87 -2.99 0.33
C SER A 6 13.61 -3.73 0.75
N ASN A 7 13.72 -4.71 1.66
CA ASN A 7 12.57 -5.47 2.14
C ASN A 7 11.58 -4.58 2.88
N GLN A 8 12.06 -3.65 3.73
CA GLN A 8 11.19 -2.69 4.42
C GLN A 8 10.41 -1.79 3.45
N ILE A 9 11.03 -1.30 2.37
CA ILE A 9 10.31 -0.54 1.33
C ILE A 9 9.25 -1.40 0.66
N GLU A 10 9.54 -2.68 0.44
CA GLU A 10 8.58 -3.59 -0.18
C GLU A 10 7.36 -3.83 0.71
N GLU A 11 7.57 -4.03 2.02
CA GLU A 11 6.49 -4.13 3.01
C GLU A 11 5.63 -2.86 3.04
N LEU A 12 6.26 -1.68 3.03
CA LEU A 12 5.55 -0.39 2.98
C LEU A 12 4.70 -0.23 1.71
N LEU A 13 5.23 -0.67 0.56
CA LEU A 13 4.52 -0.61 -0.71
C LEU A 13 3.39 -1.65 -0.78
N ASP A 14 3.53 -2.83 -0.15
CA ASP A 14 2.46 -3.81 -0.01
C ASP A 14 1.30 -3.24 0.84
N GLU A 15 1.62 -2.61 1.99
CA GLU A 15 0.65 -1.95 2.87
C GLU A 15 -0.09 -0.82 2.13
N TRP A 16 0.66 0.05 1.43
CA TRP A 16 0.10 1.14 0.63
C TRP A 16 -0.78 0.63 -0.52
N TYR A 17 -0.34 -0.39 -1.27
CA TYR A 17 -1.12 -0.92 -2.39
C TYR A 17 -2.41 -1.60 -1.91
N ALA A 18 -2.38 -2.29 -0.77
CA ALA A 18 -3.58 -2.83 -0.14
C ALA A 18 -4.54 -1.72 0.30
N TRP A 19 -4.02 -0.65 0.91
CA TRP A 19 -4.81 0.53 1.28
C TRP A 19 -5.46 1.21 0.08
N GLN A 20 -4.71 1.44 -1.01
CA GLN A 20 -5.25 2.01 -2.25
C GLN A 20 -6.34 1.12 -2.87
N ALA A 21 -6.13 -0.19 -2.90
CA ALA A 21 -7.13 -1.12 -3.42
C ALA A 21 -8.41 -1.20 -2.58
N GLY A 22 -8.35 -0.79 -1.30
CA GLY A 22 -9.51 -0.66 -0.42
C GLY A 22 -10.29 0.66 -0.62
N TYR A 23 -9.78 1.60 -1.43
CA TYR A 23 -10.47 2.85 -1.70
C TYR A 23 -11.81 2.59 -2.40
N THR A 24 -12.89 2.94 -1.71
CA THR A 24 -14.25 2.89 -2.26
C THR A 24 -14.73 4.33 -2.42
N PRO A 25 -14.87 4.85 -3.67
CA PRO A 25 -15.38 6.19 -3.87
C PRO A 25 -16.82 6.28 -3.37
N GLY A 26 -17.14 7.37 -2.66
CA GLY A 26 -18.49 7.68 -2.21
C GLY A 26 -19.40 8.08 -3.37
N LEU A 27 -19.80 7.11 -4.18
CA LEU A 27 -20.68 7.29 -5.34
C LEU A 27 -22.14 7.43 -4.87
N GLY A 28 -22.49 8.60 -4.32
CA GLY A 28 -23.89 8.96 -4.04
C GLY A 28 -24.09 9.88 -2.84
N TYR A 29 -25.31 10.42 -2.72
CA TYR A 29 -25.77 11.02 -1.48
C TYR A 29 -26.02 9.91 -0.46
N GLY A 30 -25.31 9.96 0.67
CA GLY A 30 -25.53 9.01 1.77
C GLY A 30 -26.99 9.07 2.22
N ARG A 31 -27.62 7.91 2.44
CA ARG A 31 -29.00 7.79 2.95
C ARG A 31 -29.19 8.32 4.39
N VAL A 32 -28.15 8.94 4.94
CA VAL A 32 -28.07 9.42 6.33
C VAL A 32 -27.92 10.92 6.29
N ASP A 33 -28.72 11.60 7.10
CA ASP A 33 -28.63 13.04 7.29
C ASP A 33 -27.19 13.47 7.66
N PRO A 34 -26.65 14.57 7.10
CA PRO A 34 -25.31 15.05 7.42
C PRO A 34 -25.06 15.24 8.93
N THR A 35 -26.08 15.60 9.71
CA THR A 35 -25.98 15.82 11.16
C THR A 35 -25.89 14.53 11.98
N CYS A 36 -26.35 13.40 11.42
CA CYS A 36 -26.32 12.08 12.06
C CYS A 36 -25.22 11.17 11.49
N ARG A 37 -24.39 11.68 10.57
CA ARG A 37 -23.35 10.89 9.89
C ARG A 37 -22.23 10.53 10.87
N GLY A 38 -21.99 9.23 11.05
CA GLY A 38 -20.94 8.72 11.94
C GLY A 38 -21.38 8.50 13.38
N PHE A 39 -22.66 8.75 13.72
CA PHE A 39 -23.21 8.35 15.00
C PHE A 39 -23.56 6.85 14.97
N SER A 40 -23.02 6.09 15.91
CA SER A 40 -23.44 4.71 16.18
C SER A 40 -23.64 4.51 17.68
N GLU A 41 -24.79 3.95 18.08
CA GLU A 41 -25.02 3.59 19.49
C GLU A 41 -23.99 2.56 20.01
N SER A 42 -23.39 1.78 19.11
CA SER A 42 -22.34 0.81 19.43
C SER A 42 -21.04 1.46 19.93
N ASP A 43 -20.79 2.74 19.63
CA ASP A 43 -19.56 3.43 20.08
C ASP A 43 -19.49 3.59 21.61
N ARG A 44 -20.62 3.45 22.30
CA ARG A 44 -20.69 3.52 23.77
C ARG A 44 -20.13 2.28 24.47
N ALA A 45 -20.04 1.15 23.76
CA ALA A 45 -19.62 -0.15 24.31
C ALA A 45 -18.26 -0.62 23.78
N VAL A 46 -17.50 0.25 23.10
CA VAL A 46 -16.21 -0.13 22.51
C VAL A 46 -15.25 -0.60 23.60
N THR A 47 -14.78 -1.82 23.45
CA THR A 47 -13.82 -2.49 24.33
C THR A 47 -12.42 -1.89 24.17
N ALA A 48 -11.52 -2.18 25.12
CA ALA A 48 -10.13 -1.75 25.01
C ALA A 48 -9.44 -2.33 23.77
N THR A 49 -9.78 -3.57 23.40
CA THR A 49 -9.26 -4.26 22.21
C THR A 49 -9.73 -3.60 20.92
N GLU A 50 -11.01 -3.27 20.80
CA GLU A 50 -11.54 -2.60 19.61
C GLU A 50 -10.94 -1.19 19.42
N ARG A 51 -10.67 -0.45 20.52
CA ARG A 51 -9.94 0.83 20.44
C ARG A 51 -8.50 0.65 19.96
N ALA A 52 -7.82 -0.40 20.42
CA ALA A 52 -6.45 -0.68 19.98
C ALA A 52 -6.42 -1.01 18.48
N GLU A 53 -7.33 -1.87 18.01
CA GLU A 53 -7.46 -2.19 16.58
C GLU A 53 -7.81 -0.96 15.73
N GLU A 54 -8.66 -0.06 16.23
CA GLU A 54 -8.95 1.19 15.54
C GLU A 54 -7.73 2.13 15.48
N ALA A 55 -6.95 2.21 16.57
CA ALA A 55 -5.71 2.96 16.62
C ALA A 55 -4.69 2.41 15.61
N ASP A 56 -4.55 1.09 15.53
CA ASP A 56 -3.67 0.42 14.57
C ASP A 56 -4.11 0.67 13.14
N ARG A 57 -5.41 0.56 12.83
CA ARG A 57 -5.95 0.90 11.51
C ARG A 57 -5.67 2.36 11.15
N LYS A 58 -5.81 3.29 12.09
CA LYS A 58 -5.48 4.71 11.88
C LYS A 58 -3.98 4.92 11.65
N ALA A 59 -3.11 4.20 12.36
CA ALA A 59 -1.67 4.26 12.19
C ALA A 59 -1.25 3.74 10.80
N THR A 60 -1.77 2.58 10.40
CA THR A 60 -1.58 1.99 9.06
C THR A 60 -2.05 2.95 7.96
N LYS A 61 -3.25 3.53 8.10
CA LYS A 61 -3.75 4.54 7.16
C LYS A 61 -2.81 5.74 7.03
N ARG A 62 -2.33 6.30 8.16
CA ARG A 62 -1.40 7.44 8.15
C ARG A 62 -0.08 7.08 7.47
N ARG A 63 0.46 5.87 7.70
CA ARG A 63 1.66 5.39 7.02
C ARG A 63 1.44 5.27 5.51
N ALA A 64 0.34 4.65 5.10
CA ALA A 64 -0.02 4.53 3.68
C ALA A 64 -0.16 5.92 3.01
N GLU A 65 -0.78 6.90 3.67
CA GLU A 65 -0.86 8.28 3.18
C GLU A 65 0.54 8.93 3.02
N GLN A 66 1.49 8.68 3.92
CA GLN A 66 2.86 9.18 3.76
C GLN A 66 3.60 8.52 2.59
N VAL A 67 3.39 7.22 2.38
CA VAL A 67 3.93 6.50 1.22
C VAL A 67 3.31 7.02 -0.08
N ASP A 68 2.01 7.30 -0.08
CA ASP A 68 1.29 7.86 -1.23
C ASP A 68 1.90 9.19 -1.68
N VAL A 69 2.18 10.10 -0.73
CA VAL A 69 2.88 11.36 -1.03
C VAL A 69 4.28 11.13 -1.62
N CYS A 70 5.02 10.12 -1.15
CA CYS A 70 6.33 9.79 -1.71
C CYS A 70 6.23 9.26 -3.13
N VAL A 71 5.25 8.39 -3.40
CA VAL A 71 4.99 7.82 -4.73
C VAL A 71 4.46 8.90 -5.68
N ASP A 72 3.71 9.86 -5.17
CA ASP A 72 3.19 10.99 -5.95
C ASP A 72 4.26 11.99 -6.38
N ALA A 73 5.38 12.06 -5.67
CA ALA A 73 6.54 12.84 -6.06
C ALA A 73 7.38 12.18 -7.17
N LEU A 74 7.21 10.88 -7.42
CA LEU A 74 7.91 10.16 -8.50
C LEU A 74 7.37 10.55 -9.88
N THR A 75 8.20 10.33 -10.91
CA THR A 75 7.77 10.45 -12.30
C THR A 75 6.64 9.46 -12.61
N TRP A 76 5.84 9.76 -13.62
CA TRP A 76 4.72 8.88 -13.99
C TRP A 76 5.21 7.48 -14.40
N GLN A 77 6.40 7.37 -15.02
CA GLN A 77 7.00 6.11 -15.40
C GLN A 77 7.35 5.26 -14.18
N GLU A 78 8.01 5.84 -13.19
CA GLU A 78 8.39 5.16 -11.95
C GLU A 78 7.15 4.71 -11.16
N ARG A 79 6.14 5.59 -11.07
CA ARG A 79 4.83 5.24 -10.46
C ARG A 79 4.17 4.08 -11.18
N SER A 80 4.18 4.09 -12.52
CA SER A 80 3.61 3.01 -13.32
C SER A 80 4.35 1.68 -13.12
N ALA A 81 5.68 1.73 -12.95
CA ALA A 81 6.51 0.55 -12.69
C ALA A 81 6.17 -0.08 -11.33
N ILE A 82 6.06 0.73 -10.27
CA ILE A 82 5.66 0.28 -8.93
C ILE A 82 4.25 -0.34 -8.98
N GLN A 83 3.28 0.36 -9.56
CA GLN A 83 1.90 -0.11 -9.68
C GLN A 83 1.80 -1.43 -10.46
N ARG A 84 2.54 -1.54 -11.58
CA ARG A 84 2.59 -2.77 -12.38
C ARG A 84 3.19 -3.93 -11.58
N HIS A 85 4.28 -3.69 -10.85
CA HIS A 85 4.93 -4.70 -10.03
C HIS A 85 3.99 -5.21 -8.93
N MET A 86 3.36 -4.31 -8.18
CA MET A 86 2.45 -4.69 -7.10
C MET A 86 1.21 -5.41 -7.60
N LYS A 87 0.65 -4.99 -8.73
CA LYS A 87 -0.43 -5.71 -9.39
C LYS A 87 -0.01 -7.12 -9.82
N ALA A 88 1.17 -7.27 -10.41
CA ALA A 88 1.69 -8.57 -10.83
C ALA A 88 1.92 -9.50 -9.63
N LYS A 89 2.52 -8.99 -8.54
CA LYS A 89 2.72 -9.72 -7.28
C LYS A 89 1.40 -10.22 -6.68
N ARG A 90 0.40 -9.35 -6.57
CA ARG A 90 -0.94 -9.72 -6.08
C ARG A 90 -1.63 -10.76 -6.95
N ILE A 91 -1.57 -10.60 -8.28
CA ILE A 91 -2.13 -11.56 -9.22
C ILE A 91 -1.41 -12.92 -9.11
N GLY A 92 -0.09 -12.91 -8.98
CA GLY A 92 0.71 -14.12 -8.78
C GLY A 92 0.27 -14.90 -7.55
N ALA A 93 0.14 -14.23 -6.40
CA ALA A 93 -0.33 -14.85 -5.16
C ALA A 93 -1.77 -15.42 -5.29
N MET A 94 -2.66 -14.71 -6.01
CA MET A 94 -4.02 -15.21 -6.26
C MET A 94 -4.03 -16.45 -7.16
N SER A 95 -3.26 -16.43 -8.25
CA SER A 95 -3.14 -17.57 -9.16
C SER A 95 -2.54 -18.80 -8.46
N GLU A 96 -1.54 -18.59 -7.60
CA GLU A 96 -0.94 -19.65 -6.77
C GLU A 96 -1.96 -20.24 -5.79
N ALA A 97 -2.71 -19.40 -5.06
CA ALA A 97 -3.76 -19.85 -4.15
C ALA A 97 -4.88 -20.61 -4.88
N CYS A 98 -5.20 -20.23 -6.12
CA CYS A 98 -6.17 -20.94 -6.96
C CYS A 98 -5.60 -22.19 -7.65
N GLY A 99 -4.29 -22.44 -7.55
CA GLY A 99 -3.61 -23.55 -8.24
C GLY A 99 -3.66 -23.47 -9.77
N ALA A 100 -3.98 -22.29 -10.32
CA ALA A 100 -4.21 -22.10 -11.75
C ALA A 100 -3.79 -20.71 -12.20
N ASN A 101 -3.12 -20.62 -13.35
CA ASN A 101 -2.69 -19.35 -13.94
C ASN A 101 -3.83 -18.65 -14.70
N VAL A 102 -4.92 -18.33 -13.99
CA VAL A 102 -6.14 -17.76 -14.57
C VAL A 102 -5.93 -16.32 -15.01
N TRP A 103 -5.17 -15.55 -14.22
CA TRP A 103 -4.93 -14.13 -14.48
C TRP A 103 -3.48 -13.93 -14.91
N SER A 104 -3.29 -13.67 -16.20
CA SER A 104 -1.97 -13.35 -16.77
C SER A 104 -2.08 -12.15 -17.71
N ASN A 105 -0.94 -11.47 -17.94
CA ASN A 105 -0.88 -10.40 -18.92
C ASN A 105 -0.44 -10.96 -20.28
N PRO A 106 -1.34 -11.12 -21.27
CA PRO A 106 -0.99 -11.70 -22.57
C PRO A 106 -0.08 -10.79 -23.41
N ARG A 107 0.10 -9.52 -23.00
CA ARG A 107 0.96 -8.53 -23.69
C ARG A 107 2.29 -8.30 -22.96
N GLY A 108 2.57 -9.05 -21.89
CA GLY A 108 3.77 -8.91 -21.09
C GLY A 108 4.97 -9.59 -21.74
N LEU A 109 5.47 -9.02 -22.84
CA LEU A 109 6.57 -9.61 -23.63
C LEU A 109 7.97 -9.40 -23.03
N ASP A 110 8.12 -8.49 -22.06
CA ASP A 110 9.41 -8.28 -21.37
C ASP A 110 9.23 -8.17 -19.85
N LEU A 111 9.68 -9.19 -19.13
CA LEU A 111 9.70 -9.25 -17.68
C LEU A 111 11.00 -8.66 -17.10
N SER A 112 12.10 -8.70 -17.87
CA SER A 112 13.41 -8.20 -17.44
C SER A 112 13.38 -6.68 -17.33
N ASP A 113 12.85 -6.02 -18.36
CA ASP A 113 12.69 -4.56 -18.38
C ASP A 113 11.74 -4.07 -17.28
N ALA A 114 10.70 -4.85 -16.97
CA ALA A 114 9.75 -4.53 -15.91
C ALA A 114 10.40 -4.59 -14.52
N HIS A 115 11.24 -5.59 -14.25
CA HIS A 115 11.95 -5.69 -12.98
C HIS A 115 13.01 -4.59 -12.83
N ALA A 116 13.79 -4.33 -13.88
CA ALA A 116 14.79 -3.26 -13.87
C ALA A 116 14.15 -1.88 -13.62
N SER A 117 13.02 -1.59 -14.29
CA SER A 117 12.26 -0.36 -14.10
C SER A 117 11.71 -0.23 -12.68
N TYR A 118 11.26 -1.34 -12.08
CA TYR A 118 10.82 -1.35 -10.69
C TYR A 118 11.98 -1.08 -9.71
N GLN A 119 13.14 -1.71 -9.91
CA GLN A 119 14.31 -1.45 -9.05
C GLN A 119 14.79 0.01 -9.14
N ALA A 120 14.77 0.59 -10.34
CA ALA A 120 15.07 2.01 -10.52
C ALA A 120 14.06 2.90 -9.76
N ALA A 121 12.76 2.62 -9.90
CA ALA A 121 11.71 3.35 -9.17
C ALA A 121 11.84 3.20 -7.64
N LYS A 122 12.21 2.01 -7.17
CA LYS A 122 12.46 1.73 -5.74
C LYS A 122 13.66 2.53 -5.22
N ALA A 123 14.73 2.63 -6.01
CA ALA A 123 15.88 3.46 -5.68
C ALA A 123 15.55 4.96 -5.65
N ALA A 124 14.67 5.44 -6.54
CA ALA A 124 14.18 6.81 -6.56
C ALA A 124 13.25 7.12 -5.37
N LEU A 125 12.49 6.13 -4.91
CA LEU A 125 11.59 6.25 -3.75
C LEU A 125 12.37 6.31 -2.41
N TYR A 126 13.49 5.59 -2.31
CA TYR A 126 14.25 5.42 -1.07
C TYR A 126 14.60 6.73 -0.33
N PRO A 127 15.14 7.78 -0.98
CA PRO A 127 15.47 9.03 -0.29
C PRO A 127 14.26 9.68 0.38
N SER A 128 13.10 9.68 -0.27
CA SER A 128 11.87 10.29 0.24
C SER A 128 11.31 9.53 1.44
N VAL A 129 11.33 8.20 1.38
CA VAL A 129 10.86 7.32 2.47
C VAL A 129 11.80 7.43 3.68
N LYS A 130 13.11 7.50 3.44
CA LYS A 130 14.11 7.68 4.50
C LYS A 130 13.99 9.04 5.18
N ALA A 131 13.84 10.12 4.41
CA ALA A 131 13.69 11.47 4.95
C ALA A 131 12.45 11.64 5.84
N ARG A 132 11.41 10.83 5.62
CA ARG A 132 10.19 10.81 6.42
C ARG A 132 10.22 9.86 7.62
N GLY A 133 11.33 9.14 7.84
CA GLY A 133 11.49 8.23 8.98
C GLY A 133 10.55 7.01 8.91
N LEU A 134 10.17 6.59 7.71
CA LEU A 134 9.27 5.43 7.52
C LEU A 134 10.00 4.09 7.63
N LEU A 135 11.34 4.11 7.55
CA LEU A 135 12.18 2.93 7.72
C LEU A 135 12.44 2.69 9.22
N LYS A 136 12.39 1.43 9.64
CA LYS A 136 12.80 1.03 10.98
C LYS A 136 14.33 1.07 11.04
N GLU A 137 14.86 1.85 11.97
CA GLU A 137 16.28 1.75 12.30
C GLU A 137 16.54 0.38 12.93
N PRO A 138 17.68 -0.27 12.63
CA PRO A 138 18.07 -1.46 13.36
C PRO A 138 18.19 -1.07 14.83
N CYS A 139 17.34 -1.66 15.68
CA CYS A 139 17.44 -1.49 17.12
C CYS A 139 18.87 -1.88 17.54
N PRO A 140 19.67 -0.97 18.14
CA PRO A 140 20.97 -1.37 18.67
C PRO A 140 20.73 -2.37 19.79
N ALA A 141 21.34 -3.55 19.66
CA ALA A 141 21.31 -4.62 20.66
C ALA A 141 21.98 -4.19 21.97
#